data_AF-A0A5N9HZH8-F1
#
_entry.id   AF-A0A5N9HZH8-F1
#
_cell.length_a   1.000
_cell.length_b   1.000
_cell.length_c   1.000
_cell.angle_alpha   90.00
_cell.angle_beta   90.00
_cell.angle_gamma   90.00
#
_symmetry.space_group_name_H-M   'P 1'
#
loop_
_entity.id
_entity.type
_entity.pdbx_description
1 polymer ?
#
loop_
_entity_poly.entity_id
_entity_poly.type
_entity_poly.pdbx_seq_one_letter_code
_entity_poly.pdbx_strand_id
1 'polypeptide(L)'
;TAYAKGMPPRRIVSRHALRNAFLPVITIIGMEFSFFIGGLVVTEQVFNLNGLGRLMVDSVLYSDYTVIQALTMVIVAVFVLINFAIDILYARLDPRIRYT
;
A
#
# COMPACT_ATOMS: atom_id res chain seq x y z
N THR A 1 -22.97 0.11 -20.95
CA THR A 1 -22.42 0.05 -22.32
C THR A 1 -21.99 -1.33 -22.81
N ALA A 2 -21.80 -2.34 -21.95
CA ALA A 2 -21.37 -3.69 -22.41
C ALA A 2 -22.51 -4.65 -22.79
N TYR A 3 -23.70 -4.51 -22.17
CA TYR A 3 -24.89 -5.30 -22.53
C TYR A 3 -25.42 -4.99 -23.94
N ALA A 4 -25.37 -3.72 -24.36
CA ALA A 4 -25.80 -3.28 -25.70
C ALA A 4 -24.90 -3.79 -26.84
N LYS A 5 -23.72 -4.36 -26.53
CA LYS A 5 -22.79 -4.95 -27.52
C LYS A 5 -22.84 -6.48 -27.59
N GLY A 6 -23.80 -7.14 -26.92
CA GLY A 6 -23.98 -8.59 -26.98
C GLY A 6 -22.85 -9.42 -26.36
N MET A 7 -22.00 -8.82 -25.51
CA MET A 7 -20.90 -9.55 -24.89
C MET A 7 -21.38 -10.48 -23.76
N PRO A 8 -20.84 -11.71 -23.66
CA PRO A 8 -21.24 -12.66 -22.63
C PRO A 8 -20.90 -12.13 -21.22
N PRO A 9 -21.77 -12.34 -20.21
CA PRO A 9 -21.66 -11.73 -18.89
C PRO A 9 -20.30 -11.97 -18.21
N ARG A 10 -19.71 -13.17 -18.39
CA ARG A 10 -18.40 -13.51 -17.82
C ARG A 10 -17.27 -12.61 -18.34
N ARG A 11 -17.33 -12.17 -19.61
CA ARG A 11 -16.33 -11.28 -20.22
C ARG A 11 -16.50 -9.83 -19.78
N ILE A 12 -17.73 -9.42 -19.46
CA ILE A 12 -18.06 -8.10 -18.91
C ILE A 12 -17.56 -7.99 -17.46
N VAL A 13 -17.83 -9.00 -16.63
CA VAL A 13 -17.38 -9.02 -15.24
C VAL A 13 -15.86 -9.09 -15.15
N SER A 14 -15.22 -10.01 -15.89
CA SER A 14 -13.76 -10.17 -15.88
C SER A 14 -13.00 -8.95 -16.43
N ARG A 15 -13.47 -8.34 -17.52
CA ARG A 15 -12.68 -7.34 -18.26
C ARG A 15 -13.09 -5.90 -18.00
N HIS A 16 -14.34 -5.66 -17.57
CA HIS A 16 -14.86 -4.31 -17.29
C HIS A 16 -15.11 -4.09 -15.80
N ALA A 17 -15.82 -4.99 -15.12
CA ALA A 17 -16.16 -4.79 -13.71
C ALA A 17 -14.95 -4.98 -12.79
N LEU A 18 -14.19 -6.07 -12.94
CA LEU A 18 -12.99 -6.34 -12.15
C LEU A 18 -11.93 -5.25 -12.32
N ARG A 19 -11.64 -4.85 -13.55
CA ARG A 19 -10.63 -3.82 -13.85
C ARG A 19 -10.98 -2.46 -13.23
N ASN A 20 -12.27 -2.10 -13.18
CA ASN A 20 -12.76 -0.86 -12.57
C ASN A 20 -12.89 -0.98 -11.03
N ALA A 21 -13.19 -2.16 -10.51
CA ALA A 21 -13.28 -2.43 -9.08
C ALA A 21 -11.91 -2.55 -8.40
N PHE A 22 -10.86 -2.95 -9.14
CA PHE A 22 -9.49 -2.98 -8.61
C PHE A 22 -8.93 -1.59 -8.29
N LEU A 23 -9.46 -0.52 -8.89
CA LEU A 23 -8.95 0.83 -8.64
C LEU A 23 -9.04 1.22 -7.15
N PRO A 24 -10.22 1.22 -6.51
CA PRO A 24 -10.34 1.53 -5.09
C PRO A 24 -9.70 0.48 -4.18
N VAL A 25 -9.67 -0.79 -4.59
CA VAL A 25 -9.09 -1.89 -3.79
C VAL A 25 -7.59 -1.68 -3.56
N ILE A 26 -6.84 -1.27 -4.59
CA ILE A 26 -5.41 -1.04 -4.47
C ILE A 26 -5.11 0.15 -3.52
N THR A 27 -5.93 1.21 -3.56
CA THR A 27 -5.77 2.35 -2.64
C THR A 27 -6.02 1.92 -1.20
N ILE A 28 -7.08 1.14 -0.98
CA ILE A 28 -7.43 0.63 0.35
C ILE A 28 -6.31 -0.26 0.88
N ILE A 29 -5.75 -1.16 0.08
CA ILE A 29 -4.61 -2.00 0.51
C ILE A 29 -3.41 -1.14 0.93
N GLY A 30 -3.09 -0.06 0.20
CA GLY A 30 -2.02 0.86 0.59
C GLY A 30 -2.28 1.58 1.91
N MET A 31 -3.53 2.01 2.15
CA MET A 31 -3.94 2.62 3.41
C MET A 31 -3.86 1.62 4.58
N GLU A 32 -4.37 0.39 4.39
CA GLU A 32 -4.29 -0.67 5.40
C GLU A 32 -2.85 -1.06 5.73
N PHE A 33 -1.97 -1.09 4.73
CA PHE A 33 -0.54 -1.34 4.96
C PHE A 33 0.09 -0.26 5.86
N SER A 34 -0.29 1.00 5.66
CA SER A 34 0.16 2.12 6.50
C SER A 34 -0.34 1.97 7.94
N PHE A 35 -1.60 1.56 8.10
CA PHE A 35 -2.20 1.27 9.39
C PHE A 35 -1.48 0.11 10.09
N PHE A 36 -1.16 -0.97 9.37
CA PHE A 36 -0.44 -2.11 9.91
C PHE A 36 0.95 -1.74 10.43
N ILE A 37 1.70 -0.85 9.76
CA ILE A 37 3.00 -0.40 10.27
C ILE A 37 2.85 0.24 11.65
N GLY A 38 1.85 1.09 11.86
CA GLY A 38 1.57 1.69 13.17
C GLY A 38 1.13 0.67 14.21
N GLY A 39 0.27 -0.28 13.83
CA GLY A 39 -0.17 -1.36 14.72
C GLY A 39 0.95 -2.32 15.11
N LEU A 40 1.88 -2.60 14.19
CA LEU A 40 3.02 -3.49 14.43
C LEU A 40 3.91 -2.98 15.56
N VAL A 41 4.18 -1.68 15.62
CA VAL A 41 4.95 -1.05 16.71
C VAL A 41 4.34 -1.39 18.07
N VAL A 42 3.02 -1.28 18.21
CA VAL A 42 2.31 -1.59 19.46
C VAL A 42 2.42 -3.08 19.79
N THR A 43 2.22 -3.95 18.80
CA THR A 43 2.31 -5.40 19.02
C THR A 43 3.74 -5.84 19.40
N GLU A 44 4.77 -5.26 18.77
CA GLU A 44 6.17 -5.55 19.10
C GLU A 44 6.50 -5.14 20.53
N GLN A 45 5.99 -3.98 20.97
CA GLN A 45 6.19 -3.49 22.32
C GLN A 45 5.51 -4.37 23.38
N VAL A 46 4.24 -4.73 23.16
CA VAL A 46 3.44 -5.52 24.12
C VAL A 46 3.98 -6.95 24.25
N PHE A 47 4.35 -7.57 23.14
CA PHE A 47 4.86 -8.96 23.14
C PHE A 47 6.38 -9.06 23.29
N ASN A 48 7.08 -7.94 23.54
CA ASN A 48 8.53 -7.89 23.72
C ASN A 48 9.31 -8.53 22.55
N LEU A 49 8.77 -8.40 21.33
CA LEU A 49 9.41 -8.90 20.11
C LEU A 49 10.53 -7.95 19.70
N ASN A 50 11.60 -8.51 19.11
CA ASN A 50 12.70 -7.72 18.57
C ASN A 50 12.33 -7.26 17.16
N GLY A 51 11.85 -6.03 17.02
CA GLY A 51 11.44 -5.46 15.75
C GLY A 51 11.81 -3.98 15.61
N LEU A 52 11.61 -3.45 14.40
CA LEU A 52 12.00 -2.09 14.03
C LEU A 52 11.14 -1.03 14.73
N GLY A 53 9.86 -1.34 14.97
CA GLY A 53 8.93 -0.44 15.63
C GLY A 53 9.31 -0.23 17.09
N ARG A 54 9.61 -1.33 17.80
CA ARG A 54 10.16 -1.24 19.16
C ARG A 54 11.48 -0.48 19.20
N LEU A 55 12.40 -0.75 18.26
CA LEU A 55 13.70 -0.06 18.21
C LEU A 55 13.54 1.45 17.99
N MET A 56 12.52 1.86 17.23
CA MET A 56 12.14 3.26 17.08
C MET A 56 11.66 3.87 18.40
N VAL A 57 10.79 3.18 19.14
CA VAL A 57 10.30 3.63 20.45
C VAL A 57 11.46 3.76 21.46
N ASP A 58 12.31 2.75 21.55
CA ASP A 58 13.48 2.78 22.43
C ASP A 58 14.41 3.94 22.08
N SER A 59 14.65 4.18 20.77
CA SER A 59 15.48 5.30 20.32
C SER A 59 14.89 6.67 20.69
N VAL A 60 13.56 6.81 20.67
CA VAL A 60 12.87 8.03 21.14
C VAL A 60 13.07 8.21 22.65
N LEU A 61 12.97 7.14 23.43
CA LEU A 61 13.18 7.19 24.89
C LEU A 61 14.61 7.57 25.26
N TYR A 62 15.61 7.05 24.52
CA TYR A 62 17.03 7.39 24.73
C TYR A 62 17.47 8.66 23.99
N SER A 63 16.57 9.35 23.28
CA SER A 63 16.86 10.52 22.46
C SER A 63 18.00 10.31 21.45
N ASP A 64 18.10 9.10 20.89
CA ASP A 64 19.06 8.79 19.84
C ASP A 64 18.52 9.25 18.48
N TYR A 65 18.74 10.53 18.19
CA TYR A 65 18.28 11.16 16.95
C TYR A 65 18.86 10.51 15.69
N THR A 66 20.06 9.92 15.77
CA THR A 66 20.70 9.27 14.62
C THR A 66 19.93 8.03 14.22
N VAL A 67 19.58 7.18 15.18
CA VAL A 67 18.83 5.95 14.93
C VAL A 67 17.40 6.26 14.51
N ILE A 68 16.74 7.25 15.14
CA ILE A 68 15.41 7.70 14.73
C ILE A 68 15.41 8.14 13.26
N GLN A 69 16.39 8.97 12.87
CA GLN A 69 16.48 9.45 11.49
C GLN A 69 16.75 8.32 10.50
N ALA A 70 17.66 7.39 10.83
CA ALA A 70 17.96 6.24 9.98
C ALA A 70 16.72 5.35 9.76
N LEU A 71 16.00 5.02 10.84
CA LEU A 71 14.77 4.22 10.75
C LEU A 71 13.68 4.95 9.95
N THR A 72 13.49 6.25 10.21
CA THR A 72 12.52 7.07 9.47
C THR A 72 12.82 7.05 7.97
N MET A 73 14.08 7.23 7.59
CA MET A 73 14.51 7.19 6.18
C MET A 73 14.20 5.84 5.52
N VAL A 74 14.44 4.73 6.22
CA VAL A 74 14.12 3.38 5.71
C VAL A 74 12.61 3.20 5.53
N ILE A 75 11.80 3.57 6.53
CA ILE A 75 10.34 3.45 6.48
C ILE A 75 9.77 4.29 5.33
N VAL A 76 10.21 5.54 5.19
CA VAL A 76 9.78 6.43 4.10
C VAL A 76 10.19 5.88 2.75
N ALA A 77 11.41 5.36 2.60
CA ALA A 77 11.87 4.76 1.35
C ALA A 77 11.00 3.57 0.94
N VAL A 78 10.68 2.67 1.87
CA VAL A 78 9.76 1.54 1.62
C VAL A 78 8.38 2.04 1.24
N PHE A 79 7.87 3.05 1.92
CA PHE A 79 6.56 3.63 1.63
C PHE A 79 6.49 4.22 0.22
N VAL A 80 7.52 4.96 -0.20
CA VAL A 80 7.62 5.51 -1.56
C VAL A 80 7.68 4.38 -2.59
N LEU A 81 8.45 3.32 -2.33
CA LEU A 81 8.53 2.16 -3.24
C LEU A 81 7.18 1.45 -3.41
N ILE A 82 6.42 1.31 -2.32
CA ILE A 82 5.08 0.70 -2.38
C ILE A 82 4.12 1.59 -3.17
N ASN A 83 4.10 2.90 -2.91
CA ASN A 83 3.26 3.83 -3.68
C ASN A 83 3.64 3.82 -5.16
N PHE A 84 4.93 3.81 -5.47
CA PHE A 84 5.40 3.70 -6.85
C PHE A 84 4.97 2.39 -7.52
N ALA A 85 5.05 1.26 -6.80
CA ALA A 85 4.56 -0.02 -7.30
C ALA A 85 3.04 0.00 -7.55
N ILE A 86 2.29 0.64 -6.65
CA ILE A 86 0.85 0.87 -6.78
C ILE A 86 0.55 1.72 -8.04
N ASP A 87 1.28 2.81 -8.27
CA ASP A 87 1.13 3.68 -9.44
C ASP A 87 1.42 2.92 -10.75
N ILE A 88 2.45 2.08 -10.78
CA ILE A 88 2.73 1.21 -11.94
C ILE A 88 1.59 0.23 -12.16
N LEU A 89 1.07 -0.37 -11.08
CA LEU A 89 -0.03 -1.32 -11.15
C LEU A 89 -1.29 -0.64 -11.69
N TYR A 90 -1.58 0.59 -11.25
CA TYR A 90 -2.62 1.45 -11.81
C TYR A 90 -2.41 1.72 -13.30
N ALA A 91 -1.21 2.13 -13.70
CA ALA A 91 -0.89 2.41 -15.10
C ALA A 91 -1.09 1.18 -16.01
N ARG A 92 -0.83 -0.03 -15.49
CA ARG A 92 -1.08 -1.30 -16.21
C ARG A 92 -2.55 -1.70 -16.23
N LEU A 93 -3.26 -1.48 -15.12
CA LEU A 93 -4.66 -1.84 -14.96
C LEU A 93 -5.61 -0.87 -15.63
N ASP A 94 -5.27 0.40 -15.83
CA ASP A 94 -6.18 1.34 -16.49
C ASP A 94 -5.71 1.69 -17.92
N PRO A 95 -6.37 1.18 -18.97
CA PRO A 95 -6.08 1.56 -20.35
C PRO A 95 -6.68 2.94 -20.73
N ARG A 96 -7.45 3.61 -19.85
CA ARG A 96 -8.04 4.94 -20.12
C ARG A 96 -7.08 6.10 -19.96
N ILE A 97 -5.89 5.88 -19.40
CA ILE A 97 -4.83 6.90 -19.29
C ILE A 97 -4.15 7.16 -20.64
N ARG A 98 -4.45 6.38 -21.68
CA ARG A 98 -4.14 6.74 -23.07
C ARG A 98 -5.17 7.75 -23.58
N TYR A 99 -4.91 9.03 -23.35
CA TYR A 99 -5.38 10.07 -24.25
C TYR A 99 -4.64 9.90 -25.59
N THR A 100 -5.26 9.19 -26.53
CA THR A 100 -5.35 9.48 -27.98
C THR A 100 -6.18 8.37 -28.61
#